data_AF-A0A368EZM8-F1
#
_entry.id   AF-A0A368EZM8-F1
#
_cell.length_a   1.000
_cell.length_b   1.000
_cell.length_c   1.000
_cell.angle_alpha   90.00
_cell.angle_beta   90.00
_cell.angle_gamma   90.00
#
_symmetry.space_group_name_H-M   'P 1'
#
loop_
_entity.id
_entity.type
_entity.pdbx_description
1 polymer ?
#
loop_
_entity_poly.entity_id
_entity_poly.type
_entity_poly.pdbx_seq_one_letter_code
_entity_poly.pdbx_strand_id
1 'polypeptide(L)'
;PTNIQFVRTVLGHPEFVKGNVYTDFIPDYQKELFADVRQSDEELVEGALGLALLSRPRHPTGPFEQIPFFRLNHAVEQKYKLGEKDVALCFLSETEMEVSLSGQKKRVSISDVSADENGVRYTIEFDGRRWSA
;
A
#
# COMPACT_ATOMS: atom_id res chain seq x y z
N PRO A 1 10.89 15.56 -10.66
CA PRO A 1 9.69 15.05 -11.38
C PRO A 1 10.10 14.35 -12.68
N THR A 2 9.47 13.23 -13.02
CA THR A 2 9.74 12.47 -14.26
C THR A 2 8.43 12.22 -15.01
N ASN A 3 8.50 12.00 -16.33
CA ASN A 3 7.35 11.66 -17.17
C ASN A 3 7.04 10.15 -17.19
N ILE A 4 7.64 9.35 -16.30
CA ILE A 4 7.52 7.88 -16.32
C ILE A 4 6.06 7.43 -16.19
N GLN A 5 5.29 8.06 -15.30
CA GLN A 5 3.88 7.70 -15.12
C GLN A 5 3.07 7.97 -16.38
N PHE A 6 3.26 9.13 -17.01
CA PHE A 6 2.62 9.46 -18.29
C PHE A 6 2.97 8.44 -19.38
N VAL A 7 4.24 8.08 -19.52
CA VAL A 7 4.67 7.07 -20.51
C VAL A 7 4.02 5.71 -20.22
N ARG A 8 3.93 5.29 -18.95
CA ARG A 8 3.22 4.05 -18.57
C ARG A 8 1.74 4.11 -18.96
N THR A 9 1.07 5.23 -18.72
CA THR A 9 -0.34 5.42 -19.11
C THR A 9 -0.50 5.33 -20.63
N VAL A 10 0.37 5.97 -21.41
CA VAL A 10 0.35 5.91 -22.88
C VAL A 10 0.53 4.47 -23.37
N LEU A 11 1.54 3.75 -22.85
CA LEU A 11 1.82 2.38 -23.25
C LEU A 11 0.68 1.41 -22.92
N GLY A 12 -0.12 1.71 -21.89
CA GLY A 12 -1.31 0.94 -21.50
C GLY A 12 -2.60 1.35 -22.21
N HIS A 13 -2.61 2.46 -22.98
CA HIS A 13 -3.82 2.99 -23.60
C HIS A 13 -4.32 2.05 -24.72
N PRO A 14 -5.62 1.69 -24.77
CA PRO A 14 -6.14 0.72 -25.75
C PRO A 14 -5.81 1.05 -27.21
N GLU A 15 -5.89 2.33 -27.58
CA GLU A 15 -5.58 2.78 -28.93
C GLU A 15 -4.08 2.76 -29.24
N PHE A 16 -3.23 2.95 -28.22
CA PHE A 16 -1.78 2.81 -28.38
C PHE A 16 -1.40 1.34 -28.61
N VAL A 17 -2.01 0.42 -27.85
CA VAL A 17 -1.81 -1.04 -27.98
C VAL A 17 -2.23 -1.56 -29.36
N LYS A 18 -3.30 -1.00 -29.94
CA LYS A 18 -3.75 -1.32 -31.30
C LYS A 18 -2.82 -0.77 -32.40
N GLY A 19 -1.86 0.09 -32.05
CA GLY A 19 -1.00 0.77 -33.00
C GLY A 19 -1.63 1.99 -33.69
N ASN A 20 -2.77 2.49 -33.17
CA ASN A 20 -3.45 3.67 -33.70
C ASN A 20 -2.76 4.95 -33.22
N VAL A 21 -1.49 5.14 -33.58
CA VAL A 21 -0.66 6.26 -33.13
C VAL A 21 -0.47 7.26 -34.26
N TYR A 22 -0.83 8.52 -34.01
CA TYR A 22 -0.70 9.64 -34.94
C TYR A 22 -0.35 10.92 -34.19
N THR A 23 -0.06 12.00 -34.92
CA THR A 23 0.45 13.26 -34.37
C THR A 23 -0.42 13.86 -33.27
N ASP A 24 -1.74 13.69 -33.37
CA ASP A 24 -2.72 14.27 -32.46
C ASP A 24 -3.26 13.28 -31.41
N PHE A 25 -2.63 12.11 -31.28
CA PHE A 25 -3.01 11.09 -30.30
C PHE A 25 -3.07 11.64 -28.86
N ILE A 26 -2.05 12.39 -28.43
CA ILE A 26 -2.01 12.93 -27.06
C ILE A 26 -3.12 13.97 -26.83
N PRO A 27 -3.32 14.97 -27.70
CA PRO A 27 -4.47 15.89 -27.62
C PRO A 27 -5.83 15.18 -27.55
N ASP A 28 -6.06 14.20 -28.41
CA ASP A 28 -7.35 13.52 -28.53
C ASP A 28 -7.70 12.70 -27.28
N TYR A 29 -6.70 12.04 -26.67
CA TYR A 29 -6.86 11.22 -25.48
C TYR A 29 -6.38 11.92 -24.19
N GLN A 30 -6.20 13.24 -24.20
CA GLN A 30 -5.60 13.98 -23.09
C GLN A 30 -6.33 13.74 -21.75
N LYS A 31 -7.67 13.70 -21.79
CA LYS A 31 -8.47 13.47 -20.56
C LYS A 31 -8.16 12.13 -19.91
N GLU A 32 -7.86 11.10 -20.71
CA GLU A 32 -7.58 9.75 -20.25
C GLU A 32 -6.11 9.62 -19.83
N LEU A 33 -5.20 10.16 -20.64
CA LEU A 33 -3.75 10.08 -20.40
C LEU A 33 -3.30 10.86 -19.15
N PHE A 34 -4.04 11.90 -18.78
CA PHE A 34 -3.78 12.74 -17.61
C PHE A 34 -4.85 12.57 -16.51
N ALA A 35 -5.65 11.51 -16.56
CA ALA A 35 -6.60 11.22 -15.49
C ALA A 35 -5.86 10.92 -14.17
N ASP A 36 -6.38 11.47 -13.06
CA ASP A 36 -5.85 11.18 -11.73
C ASP A 36 -6.13 9.72 -11.35
N VAL A 37 -5.08 8.93 -11.18
CA VAL A 37 -5.18 7.59 -10.60
C VAL A 37 -5.30 7.74 -9.08
N ARG A 38 -6.52 7.65 -8.57
CA ARG A 38 -6.78 7.69 -7.12
C ARG A 38 -6.73 6.27 -6.56
N GLN A 39 -5.75 6.02 -5.70
CA GLN A 39 -5.71 4.79 -4.91
C GLN A 39 -6.83 4.81 -3.88
N SER A 40 -7.50 3.67 -3.73
CA SER A 40 -8.52 3.48 -2.71
C SER A 40 -7.88 3.42 -1.32
N ASP A 41 -8.68 3.65 -0.28
CA ASP A 41 -8.18 3.53 1.09
C ASP A 41 -7.77 2.07 1.39
N GLU A 42 -8.48 1.08 0.84
CA GLU A 42 -8.11 -0.34 0.96
C GLU A 42 -6.72 -0.62 0.39
N GLU A 43 -6.41 -0.14 -0.81
CA GLU A 43 -5.09 -0.33 -1.46
C GLU A 43 -3.97 0.31 -0.63
N LEU A 44 -4.22 1.48 -0.02
CA LEU A 44 -3.25 2.18 0.81
C LEU A 44 -3.02 1.49 2.15
N VAL A 45 -4.09 1.00 2.78
CA VAL A 45 -3.99 0.20 4.01
C VAL A 45 -3.25 -1.10 3.76
N GLU A 46 -3.59 -1.80 2.68
CA GLU A 46 -2.90 -3.01 2.26
C GLU A 46 -1.42 -2.76 2.04
N GLY A 47 -1.06 -1.75 1.24
CA GLY A 47 0.33 -1.42 0.96
C GLY A 47 1.12 -1.03 2.21
N ALA A 48 0.53 -0.25 3.11
CA ALA A 48 1.18 0.13 4.37
C ALA A 48 1.40 -1.09 5.28
N LEU A 49 0.39 -1.97 5.41
CA LEU A 49 0.51 -3.21 6.18
C LEU A 49 1.56 -4.13 5.59
N GLY A 50 1.56 -4.31 4.27
CA GLY A 50 2.52 -5.15 3.56
C GLY A 50 3.96 -4.67 3.80
N LEU A 51 4.21 -3.37 3.70
CA LEU A 51 5.52 -2.77 4.02
C LEU A 51 5.90 -3.01 5.49
N ALA A 52 4.97 -2.84 6.42
CA ALA A 52 5.22 -3.07 7.83
C ALA A 52 5.54 -4.53 8.14
N LEU A 53 4.83 -5.48 7.53
CA LEU A 53 5.10 -6.91 7.69
C LEU A 53 6.43 -7.30 7.05
N LEU A 54 6.74 -6.79 5.86
CA LEU A 54 8.02 -7.01 5.18
C LEU A 54 9.22 -6.46 5.95
N SER A 55 9.01 -5.43 6.77
CA SER A 55 10.06 -4.88 7.64
C SER A 55 10.40 -5.76 8.85
N ARG A 56 9.61 -6.80 9.13
CA ARG A 56 9.84 -7.70 10.27
C ARG A 56 11.05 -8.61 10.01
N PRO A 57 11.86 -8.89 11.05
CA PRO A 57 12.90 -9.92 10.96
C PRO A 57 12.27 -11.29 10.65
N ARG A 58 12.71 -11.96 9.57
CA ARG A 58 12.21 -13.29 9.18
C ARG A 58 12.65 -14.40 10.15
N HIS A 59 13.87 -14.27 10.66
CA HIS A 59 14.48 -15.22 11.58
C HIS A 59 14.95 -14.48 12.82
N PRO A 60 14.03 -14.14 13.74
CA PRO A 60 14.39 -13.42 14.95
C PRO A 60 15.21 -14.35 15.86
N THR A 61 16.49 -14.05 16.00
CA THR A 61 17.47 -14.78 16.82
C THR A 61 17.62 -14.20 18.22
N GLY A 62 17.25 -12.94 18.41
CA GLY A 62 17.36 -12.22 19.68
C GLY A 62 16.01 -11.76 20.25
N PRO A 63 15.95 -11.48 21.57
CA PRO A 63 14.72 -11.04 22.23
C PRO A 63 14.18 -9.72 21.65
N PHE A 64 15.05 -8.84 21.14
CA PHE A 64 14.66 -7.57 20.51
C PHE A 64 14.13 -7.73 19.09
N GLU A 65 14.51 -8.80 18.40
CA GLU A 65 14.00 -9.12 17.05
C GLU A 65 12.60 -9.73 17.10
N GLN A 66 12.24 -10.35 18.23
CA GLN A 66 10.92 -10.93 18.49
C GLN A 66 9.86 -9.86 18.83
N ILE A 67 10.28 -8.65 19.21
CA ILE A 67 9.38 -7.56 19.63
C ILE A 67 9.58 -6.29 18.79
N PRO A 68 9.54 -6.36 17.45
CA PRO A 68 9.93 -5.23 16.58
C PRO A 68 9.13 -3.95 16.84
N PHE A 69 7.90 -4.09 17.37
CA PHE A 69 6.98 -2.99 17.66
C PHE A 69 6.70 -2.79 19.15
N PHE A 70 7.55 -3.29 20.04
CA PHE A 70 7.40 -2.99 21.46
C PHE A 70 7.96 -1.61 21.80
N ARG A 71 7.19 -0.80 22.54
CA ARG A 71 7.66 0.40 23.22
C ARG A 71 7.08 0.43 24.62
N LEU A 72 7.91 0.81 25.59
CA LEU A 72 7.45 0.98 26.96
C LEU A 72 6.49 2.17 27.01
N ASN A 73 5.25 1.95 27.48
CA ASN A 73 4.20 2.97 27.68
C ASN A 73 3.73 3.72 26.42
N HIS A 74 4.09 3.26 25.22
CA HIS A 74 3.70 3.88 23.96
C HIS A 74 3.25 2.82 22.96
N ALA A 75 2.22 3.13 22.17
CA ALA A 75 1.93 2.35 20.97
C ALA A 75 2.97 2.67 19.89
N VAL A 76 3.35 1.68 19.10
CA VAL A 76 4.26 1.92 17.97
C VAL A 76 3.49 2.52 16.82
N GLU A 77 3.93 3.69 16.39
CA GLU A 77 3.47 4.35 15.18
C GLU A 77 4.53 4.20 14.08
N GLN A 78 4.12 3.70 12.92
CA GLN A 78 4.92 3.66 11.70
C GLN A 78 4.25 4.52 10.64
N LYS A 79 5.02 5.38 9.96
CA LYS A 79 4.51 6.27 8.91
C LYS A 79 5.07 5.88 7.56
N TYR A 80 4.18 5.74 6.60
CA TYR A 80 4.48 5.38 5.22
C TYR A 80 3.97 6.46 4.29
N LYS A 81 4.81 6.84 3.32
CA LYS A 81 4.41 7.73 2.23
C LYS A 81 4.11 6.89 0.99
N LEU A 82 2.84 6.73 0.67
CA LEU A 82 2.35 5.96 -0.47
C LEU A 82 1.82 6.94 -1.53
N GLY A 83 2.67 7.23 -2.52
CA GLY A 83 2.40 8.28 -3.49
C GLY A 83 2.37 9.66 -2.82
N GLU A 84 1.24 10.36 -2.93
CA GLU A 84 1.03 11.67 -2.31
C GLU A 84 0.35 11.59 -0.93
N LYS A 85 -0.06 10.40 -0.49
CA LYS A 85 -0.76 10.20 0.77
C LYS A 85 0.19 9.68 1.85
N ASP A 86 0.02 10.20 3.05
CA ASP A 86 0.66 9.68 4.26
C ASP A 86 -0.28 8.71 4.97
N VAL A 87 0.23 7.53 5.32
CA VAL A 87 -0.48 6.48 6.05
C VAL A 87 0.28 6.22 7.34
N ALA A 88 -0.40 6.31 8.48
CA ALA A 88 0.19 5.94 9.77
C ALA A 88 -0.45 4.66 10.32
N LEU A 89 0.37 3.72 10.76
CA LEU A 89 -0.05 2.48 11.41
C LEU A 89 0.33 2.56 12.89
N CYS A 90 -0.66 2.41 13.76
CA CYS A 90 -0.48 2.31 15.20
C CYS A 90 -0.78 0.88 15.65
N PHE A 91 0.23 0.14 16.08
CA PHE A 91 0.07 -1.27 16.47
C PHE A 91 -0.54 -1.38 17.87
N LEU A 92 -1.72 -1.99 17.96
CA LEU A 92 -2.41 -2.28 19.21
C LEU A 92 -2.04 -3.68 19.73
N SER A 93 -1.89 -4.62 18.80
CA SER A 93 -1.42 -5.99 19.03
C SER A 93 -0.68 -6.51 17.79
N GLU A 94 -0.34 -7.80 17.75
CA GLU A 94 0.24 -8.42 16.56
C GLU A 94 -0.74 -8.52 15.38
N THR A 95 -2.04 -8.55 15.68
CA THR A 95 -3.13 -8.77 14.72
C THR A 95 -4.06 -7.57 14.56
N GLU A 96 -3.98 -6.56 15.43
CA GLU A 96 -4.83 -5.37 15.37
C GLU A 96 -4.01 -4.08 15.32
N MET A 97 -4.43 -3.18 14.43
CA MET A 97 -3.83 -1.86 14.28
C MET A 97 -4.91 -0.78 14.11
N GLU A 98 -4.54 0.45 14.46
CA GLU A 98 -5.25 1.64 14.04
C GLU A 98 -4.51 2.26 12.86
N VAL A 99 -5.21 2.41 11.75
CA VAL A 99 -4.76 3.10 10.54
C VAL A 99 -5.20 4.55 10.62
N SER A 100 -4.29 5.49 10.35
CA SER A 100 -4.65 6.88 10.10
C SER A 100 -4.40 7.24 8.64
N LEU A 101 -5.48 7.63 7.96
CA LEU A 101 -5.53 8.04 6.56
C LEU A 101 -6.29 9.36 6.47
N SER A 102 -5.69 10.39 5.88
CA SER A 102 -6.35 11.69 5.65
C SER A 102 -6.97 12.30 6.92
N GLY A 103 -6.33 12.09 8.08
CA GLY A 103 -6.81 12.57 9.39
C GLY A 103 -7.93 11.75 10.03
N GLN A 104 -8.48 10.75 9.34
CA GLN A 104 -9.39 9.77 9.93
C GLN A 104 -8.60 8.61 10.52
N LYS A 105 -9.14 8.02 11.59
CA LYS A 105 -8.59 6.82 12.23
C LYS A 105 -9.59 5.68 12.09
N LYS A 106 -9.13 4.53 11.61
CA LYS A 106 -9.94 3.33 11.42
C LYS A 106 -9.18 2.12 11.96
N ARG A 107 -9.93 1.14 12.48
CA ARG A 107 -9.33 -0.14 12.89
C ARG A 107 -9.14 -1.05 11.70
N VAL A 108 -8.04 -1.79 11.71
CA VAL A 108 -7.75 -2.87 10.78
C VAL A 108 -7.25 -4.07 11.58
N SER A 109 -7.66 -5.26 11.16
CA SER A 109 -7.12 -6.50 11.70
C SER A 109 -6.51 -7.35 10.60
N ILE A 110 -5.49 -8.12 10.97
CA ILE A 110 -4.83 -9.07 10.09
C ILE A 110 -4.87 -10.48 10.68
N SER A 111 -4.93 -11.48 9.81
CA SER A 111 -4.93 -12.91 10.14
C SER A 111 -4.19 -13.70 9.07
N ASP A 112 -3.96 -15.00 9.31
CA ASP A 112 -3.32 -15.92 8.33
C ASP A 112 -1.95 -15.43 7.81
N VAL A 113 -1.20 -14.73 8.66
CA VAL A 113 0.08 -14.12 8.28
C VAL A 113 1.13 -15.21 8.07
N SER A 114 1.68 -15.27 6.85
CA SER A 114 2.80 -16.14 6.51
C SER A 114 3.83 -15.37 5.70
N ALA A 115 5.12 -15.58 6.01
CA ALA A 115 6.22 -14.94 5.31
C ALA A 115 7.18 -16.01 4.79
N ASP A 116 7.54 -15.92 3.52
CA ASP A 116 8.50 -16.81 2.85
C ASP A 116 9.52 -15.99 2.05
N GLU A 117 10.35 -16.66 1.26
CA GLU A 117 11.35 -15.96 0.44
C GLU A 117 10.73 -15.03 -0.61
N ASN A 118 9.53 -15.35 -1.09
CA ASN A 118 8.84 -14.64 -2.16
C ASN A 118 8.03 -13.43 -1.65
N GLY A 119 7.74 -13.36 -0.35
CA GLY A 119 7.02 -12.22 0.21
C GLY A 119 6.29 -12.53 1.51
N VAL A 120 5.22 -11.77 1.75
CA VAL A 120 4.31 -11.96 2.89
C VAL A 120 2.90 -12.11 2.34
N ARG A 121 2.16 -13.09 2.85
CA ARG A 121 0.73 -13.31 2.58
C ARG A 121 -0.05 -13.15 3.87
N TYR A 122 -1.20 -12.50 3.79
CA TYR A 122 -2.00 -12.18 4.97
C TYR A 122 -3.45 -11.87 4.57
N THR A 123 -4.38 -12.11 5.48
CA THR A 123 -5.78 -11.73 5.33
C THR A 123 -6.03 -10.44 6.09
N ILE A 124 -6.62 -9.44 5.43
CA ILE A 124 -6.95 -8.12 5.99
C ILE A 124 -8.45 -8.06 6.22
N GLU A 125 -8.86 -7.43 7.32
CA GLU A 125 -10.23 -6.99 7.56
C GLU A 125 -10.25 -5.49 7.88
N PHE A 126 -10.89 -4.72 7.00
CA PHE A 126 -10.92 -3.26 7.04
C PHE A 126 -12.26 -2.75 6.48
N ASP A 127 -12.88 -1.81 7.20
CA ASP A 127 -14.13 -1.15 6.81
C ASP A 127 -15.27 -2.13 6.42
N GLY A 128 -15.38 -3.24 7.17
CA GLY A 128 -16.39 -4.28 6.93
C GLY A 128 -16.11 -5.19 5.74
N ARG A 129 -14.94 -5.06 5.10
CA ARG A 129 -14.48 -5.93 4.00
C ARG A 129 -13.34 -6.82 4.48
N ARG A 130 -13.28 -8.04 3.95
CA ARG A 130 -12.23 -9.02 4.22
C ARG A 130 -11.65 -9.56 2.91
N TRP A 131 -10.34 -9.51 2.75
CA TRP A 131 -9.64 -10.04 1.56
C TRP A 131 -8.24 -10.53 1.91
N SER A 132 -7.66 -11.36 1.03
CA SER A 132 -6.29 -11.87 1.17
C SER A 132 -5.37 -11.13 0.22
N ALA A 133 -4.22 -10.70 0.75
CA ALA A 133 -3.11 -10.05 0.05
C ALA A 133 -1.90 -10.99 -0.01
#